data_AF-A0A395WA03-F1
#
_entry.id   AF-A0A395WA03-F1
#
_cell.length_a   1.000
_cell.length_b   1.000
_cell.length_c   1.000
_cell.angle_alpha   90.00
_cell.angle_beta   90.00
_cell.angle_gamma   90.00
#
_symmetry.space_group_name_H-M   'P 1'
#
loop_
_entity.id
_entity.type
_entity.pdbx_description
1 polymer ?
#
loop_
_entity_poly.entity_id
_entity_poly.type
_entity_poly.pdbx_seq_one_letter_code
_entity_poly.pdbx_strand_id
1 'polypeptide(L)'
;MTEEEMIREIAEPILEQLKKIEKQLGNHRMPQLPQIKFVKEGNMQDGPFMIGDIEVTDELLEKVEAYVQEEIEMMHQPTVLH
;
A
#
# COMPACT_ATOMS: atom_id res chain seq x y z
N MET A 1 8.71 3.20 18.15
CA MET A 1 7.95 3.00 16.91
C MET A 1 7.29 1.63 17.02
N THR A 2 5.97 1.59 16.99
CA THR A 2 5.19 0.34 16.95
C THR A 2 5.13 -0.20 15.52
N GLU A 3 4.72 -1.46 15.36
CA GLU A 3 4.50 -2.06 14.04
C GLU A 3 3.45 -1.29 13.23
N GLU A 4 2.35 -0.85 13.86
CA GLU A 4 1.32 -0.04 13.20
C GLU A 4 1.85 1.31 12.72
N GLU A 5 2.75 1.95 13.50
CA GLU A 5 3.40 3.19 13.07
C GLU A 5 4.30 2.94 11.84
N MET A 6 5.07 1.85 11.83
CA MET A 6 5.92 1.48 10.68
C MET A 6 5.07 1.23 9.42
N ILE A 7 3.96 0.50 9.55
CA ILE A 7 3.06 0.21 8.43
C ILE A 7 2.53 1.52 7.84
N ARG A 8 2.08 2.45 8.69
CA ARG A 8 1.56 3.75 8.23
C ARG A 8 2.65 4.57 7.56
N GLU A 9 3.84 4.67 8.13
CA GLU A 9 4.94 5.43 7.52
C GLU A 9 5.30 4.91 6.13
N ILE A 10 5.26 3.59 5.92
CA ILE A 10 5.50 2.99 4.60
C ILE A 10 4.30 3.20 3.66
N ALA A 11 3.08 3.05 4.16
CA ALA A 11 1.86 3.07 3.36
C ALA A 11 1.40 4.48 2.94
N GLU A 12 1.51 5.49 3.81
CA GLU A 12 1.08 6.87 3.55
C GLU A 12 1.58 7.44 2.21
N PRO A 13 2.90 7.40 1.89
CA PRO A 13 3.38 7.94 0.62
C PRO A 13 2.84 7.17 -0.59
N ILE A 14 2.53 5.87 -0.43
CA ILE A 14 1.95 5.03 -1.48
C ILE A 14 0.49 5.46 -1.72
N LEU A 15 -0.30 5.61 -0.64
CA LEU A 15 -1.69 6.06 -0.71
C LEU A 15 -1.82 7.46 -1.30
N GLU A 16 -0.91 8.38 -0.99
CA GLU A 16 -0.88 9.71 -1.61
C GLU A 16 -0.65 9.65 -3.12
N GLN A 17 0.26 8.77 -3.57
CA GLN A 17 0.49 8.57 -5.00
C GLN A 17 -0.73 7.96 -5.68
N LEU A 18 -1.38 6.96 -5.07
CA LEU A 18 -2.61 6.36 -5.58
C LEU A 18 -3.71 7.40 -5.74
N LYS A 19 -3.95 8.24 -4.72
CA LYS A 19 -4.92 9.34 -4.78
C LYS A 19 -4.61 10.33 -5.91
N LYS A 20 -3.33 10.62 -6.19
CA LYS A 20 -2.92 11.46 -7.32
C LYS A 20 -3.23 10.81 -8.67
N ILE A 21 -2.95 9.51 -8.81
CA ILE A 21 -3.25 8.74 -10.01
C ILE A 21 -4.77 8.69 -10.25
N GLU A 22 -5.57 8.44 -9.23
CA GLU A 22 -7.04 8.47 -9.34
C GLU A 22 -7.56 9.84 -9.80
N LYS A 23 -7.04 10.93 -9.22
CA LYS A 23 -7.41 12.29 -9.67
C LYS A 23 -7.02 12.56 -11.12
N GLN A 24 -5.90 12.01 -11.60
CA GLN A 24 -5.46 12.13 -12.99
C GLN A 24 -6.30 11.29 -13.95
N LEU A 25 -6.72 10.10 -13.52
CA LEU A 25 -7.65 9.23 -14.27
C LEU A 25 -9.05 9.85 -14.40
N GLY A 26 -9.41 10.78 -13.50
CA GLY A 26 -10.65 11.56 -13.59
C GLY A 26 -11.90 10.72 -13.36
N ASN A 27 -12.99 11.02 -14.06
CA ASN A 27 -14.29 10.31 -13.95
C ASN A 27 -14.30 8.91 -14.59
N HIS A 28 -13.15 8.40 -15.07
CA HIS A 28 -13.05 7.02 -15.51
C HIS A 28 -13.15 6.14 -14.26
N ARG A 29 -14.39 5.77 -13.89
CA ARG A 29 -14.63 4.76 -12.86
C ARG A 29 -13.83 3.55 -13.26
N MET A 30 -12.80 3.22 -12.49
CA MET A 30 -12.14 1.94 -12.64
C MET A 30 -13.23 0.86 -12.49
N PRO A 31 -13.44 0.00 -13.50
CA PRO A 31 -14.53 -0.98 -13.48
C PRO A 31 -14.36 -2.02 -12.37
N GLN A 32 -13.14 -2.10 -11.82
CA GLN A 32 -12.73 -2.98 -10.75
C GLN A 32 -11.83 -2.23 -9.78
N LEU A 33 -11.85 -2.66 -8.52
CA LEU A 33 -10.94 -2.17 -7.52
C LEU A 33 -9.50 -2.53 -7.89
N PRO A 34 -8.54 -1.60 -7.84
CA PRO A 34 -7.13 -1.96 -8.01
C PRO A 34 -6.67 -2.92 -6.91
N GLN A 35 -5.80 -3.84 -7.30
CA GLN A 35 -5.14 -4.80 -6.41
C GLN A 35 -3.67 -4.43 -6.32
N ILE A 36 -3.11 -4.44 -5.12
CA ILE A 36 -1.69 -4.15 -4.90
C ILE A 36 -0.92 -5.40 -4.52
N LYS A 37 0.30 -5.48 -5.06
CA LYS A 37 1.29 -6.49 -4.68
C LYS A 37 2.68 -5.88 -4.76
N PHE A 38 3.42 -5.91 -3.66
CA PHE A 38 4.83 -5.58 -3.62
C PHE A 38 5.64 -6.79 -4.10
N VAL A 39 6.64 -6.51 -4.91
CA VAL A 39 7.57 -7.51 -5.42
C VAL A 39 8.98 -7.05 -5.11
N LYS A 40 9.74 -7.92 -4.44
CA LYS A 40 11.18 -7.72 -4.29
C LYS A 40 11.84 -7.96 -5.64
N GLU A 41 12.70 -7.05 -6.06
CA GLU A 41 13.40 -7.19 -7.34
C GLU A 41 14.36 -8.38 -7.25
N GLY A 42 14.32 -9.30 -8.23
CA GLY A 42 15.00 -10.60 -8.16
C GLY A 42 16.53 -10.57 -8.08
N ASN A 43 17.15 -9.39 -8.25
CA ASN A 43 18.59 -9.18 -8.12
C ASN A 43 19.01 -8.50 -6.81
N MET A 44 18.08 -8.33 -5.85
CA MET A 44 18.44 -7.87 -4.51
C MET A 44 19.29 -8.95 -3.83
N GLN A 45 20.61 -8.71 -3.77
CA GLN A 45 21.58 -9.55 -3.08
C GLN A 45 21.22 -9.71 -1.60
N ASP A 46 21.72 -10.79 -0.97
CA ASP A 46 21.67 -11.32 0.42
C ASP A 46 21.58 -10.36 1.65
N GLY A 47 21.31 -9.06 1.47
CA GLY A 47 21.10 -8.10 2.54
C GLY A 47 19.62 -7.94 2.93
N PRO A 48 19.34 -7.40 4.13
CA PRO A 48 17.99 -7.10 4.57
C PRO A 48 17.33 -6.09 3.60
N PHE A 49 16.04 -6.31 3.31
CA PHE A 49 15.26 -5.37 2.51
C PHE A 49 14.91 -4.17 3.39
N MET A 50 15.41 -2.98 3.04
CA MET A 50 15.25 -1.77 3.86
C MET A 50 14.39 -0.72 3.15
N ILE A 51 13.47 -0.10 3.89
CA ILE A 51 12.77 1.12 3.46
C ILE A 51 13.14 2.23 4.45
N GLY A 52 13.96 3.18 4.01
CA GLY A 52 14.57 4.15 4.91
C GLY A 52 15.43 3.45 5.97
N ASP A 53 15.12 3.70 7.24
CA ASP A 53 15.79 3.08 8.39
C ASP A 53 15.07 1.81 8.91
N ILE A 54 14.00 1.37 8.23
CA ILE A 54 13.17 0.23 8.63
C ILE A 54 13.61 -1.03 7.88
N GLU A 55 13.93 -2.08 8.62
CA GLU A 55 14.10 -3.43 8.06
C GLU A 55 12.73 -4.05 7.78
N VAL A 56 12.47 -4.35 6.51
CA VAL A 56 11.20 -4.86 6.02
C VAL A 56 11.29 -6.36 5.83
N THR A 57 10.73 -7.07 6.81
CA THR A 57 10.51 -8.51 6.75
C THR A 57 9.38 -8.84 5.78
N ASP A 58 9.26 -10.10 5.35
CA ASP A 58 8.12 -10.55 4.54
C ASP A 58 6.79 -10.35 5.28
N GLU A 59 6.76 -10.59 6.60
CA GLU A 59 5.57 -10.38 7.43
C GLU A 59 5.15 -8.90 7.46
N LEU A 60 6.11 -7.98 7.63
CA LEU A 60 5.80 -6.55 7.61
C LEU A 60 5.30 -6.14 6.22
N LEU A 61 5.90 -6.67 5.16
CA LEU A 61 5.50 -6.39 3.78
C LEU A 61 4.04 -6.82 3.53
N GLU A 62 3.67 -8.05 3.92
CA GLU A 62 2.30 -8.56 3.82
C GLU A 62 1.28 -7.68 4.58
N LYS A 63 1.66 -7.20 5.78
CA LYS A 63 0.80 -6.29 6.55
C LYS A 63 0.63 -4.92 5.88
N VAL A 64 1.70 -4.39 5.28
CA VAL A 64 1.63 -3.15 4.50
C VAL A 64 0.76 -3.35 3.26
N GLU A 65 0.86 -4.48 2.55
CA GLU A 65 -0.02 -4.80 1.41
C GLU A 65 -1.48 -4.80 1.83
N ALA A 66 -1.81 -5.53 2.91
CA ALA A 66 -3.18 -5.61 3.41
C ALA A 66 -3.73 -4.24 3.81
N TYR A 67 -2.95 -3.44 4.54
CA TYR A 67 -3.35 -2.09 4.95
C TYR A 67 -3.62 -1.17 3.74
N VAL A 68 -2.74 -1.18 2.74
CA VAL A 68 -2.93 -0.37 1.53
C VAL A 68 -4.15 -0.84 0.73
N GLN A 69 -4.38 -2.16 0.66
CA GLN A 69 -5.55 -2.73 -0.01
C GLN A 69 -6.86 -2.31 0.67
N GLU A 70 -6.91 -2.33 2.00
CA GLU A 70 -8.07 -1.90 2.79
C GLU A 70 -8.40 -0.41 2.56
N GLU A 71 -7.37 0.45 2.55
CA GLU A 71 -7.54 1.88 2.27
C GLU A 71 -8.08 2.13 0.86
N ILE A 72 -7.62 1.38 -0.14
CA ILE A 72 -8.15 1.44 -1.51
C ILE A 72 -9.64 1.03 -1.53
N GLU A 73 -10.00 -0.03 -0.81
CA GLU A 73 -11.39 -0.49 -0.67
C GLU A 73 -12.27 0.60 -0.05
N MET A 74 -11.83 1.21 1.05
CA MET A 74 -12.56 2.29 1.72
C MET A 74 -12.75 3.52 0.82
N MET A 75 -11.78 3.83 -0.05
CA MET A 75 -11.91 4.93 -1.02
C MET A 75 -12.95 4.66 -2.11
N HIS A 76 -13.21 3.39 -2.47
CA HIS A 76 -14.06 3.00 -3.60
C HIS A 76 -15.44 2.45 -3.19
N GLN A 77 -15.54 1.85 -2.02
CA GLN A 77 -16.78 1.41 -1.40
C GLN A 77 -16.95 2.22 -0.11
N PRO A 78 -17.59 3.40 -0.17
CA PRO A 78 -18.07 4.02 1.05
C PRO A 78 -19.03 3.02 1.67
N THR A 79 -18.62 2.45 2.80
CA THR A 79 -19.40 1.45 3.52
C THR A 79 -20.84 1.93 3.64
N VAL A 80 -21.77 1.21 3.00
CA VAL A 80 -23.17 1.30 3.40
C VAL A 80 -23.22 0.58 4.74
N LEU A 81 -23.10 1.35 5.83
CA LEU A 81 -23.53 0.90 7.14
C LEU A 81 -25.02 0.52 7.02
N HIS A 82 -25.32 -0.78 6.97
CA HIS A 82 -26.66 -1.33 7.15
C HIS A 82 -26.96 -1.47 8.65
#